data_AF-A0A520PPR8-F1
#
_entry.id   AF-A0A520PPR8-F1
#
_cell.length_a   1.000
_cell.length_b   1.000
_cell.length_c   1.000
_cell.angle_alpha   90.00
_cell.angle_beta   90.00
_cell.angle_gamma   90.00
#
_symmetry.space_group_name_H-M   'P 1'
#
loop_
_entity.id
_entity.type
_entity.pdbx_description
1 polymer ?
#
loop_
_entity_poly.entity_id
_entity_poly.type
_entity_poly.pdbx_seq_one_letter_code
_entity_poly.pdbx_strand_id
1 'polypeptide(L)'
;MRYKFLLLFIFIFFVSFSYVIAQSRYDFKGKSTNIREGDRSFKQKKRTYEEEERIYEPVYAPFNKNKFPKKTTYQKQRPYQSEDRRLTKSTKKIRFRYLSGTYKNDYQEGSRLTYSIIWDGAGIGQSAFKYKTILDDATYELEHKSLDVAYTFGDEYTLTFGSSAIYSGTLTATTDENDIYESSSVTGYGYFSVIGIEFGIFEILFAYQYVRFSFVEIESDSTSAYMASFKDSGNQYATGIGIAF
;
A
#
# COMPACT_ATOMS: atom_id res chain seq x y z
N MET A 1 -38.75 -1.66 -16.35
CA MET A 1 -38.25 -2.72 -15.44
C MET A 1 -36.75 -2.66 -15.17
N ARG A 2 -35.90 -2.12 -16.06
CA ARG A 2 -34.44 -2.10 -15.92
C ARG A 2 -33.90 -1.36 -14.69
N TYR A 3 -34.52 -0.25 -14.28
CA TYR A 3 -34.07 0.54 -13.11
C TYR A 3 -34.49 -0.02 -11.75
N LYS A 4 -35.52 -0.89 -11.72
CA LYS A 4 -35.99 -1.49 -10.45
C LYS A 4 -34.99 -2.53 -9.92
N PHE A 5 -34.35 -3.28 -10.81
CA PHE A 5 -33.27 -4.21 -10.44
C PHE A 5 -32.02 -3.46 -9.99
N LEU A 6 -31.66 -2.34 -10.63
CA LEU A 6 -30.53 -1.51 -10.22
C LEU A 6 -30.73 -0.92 -8.82
N LEU A 7 -31.91 -0.36 -8.54
CA LEU A 7 -32.25 0.19 -7.21
C LEU A 7 -32.29 -0.88 -6.13
N LEU A 8 -32.82 -2.07 -6.44
CA LEU A 8 -32.81 -3.21 -5.54
C LEU A 8 -31.39 -3.70 -5.26
N PHE A 9 -30.53 -3.75 -6.29
CA PHE A 9 -29.12 -4.12 -6.14
C PHE A 9 -28.38 -3.10 -5.28
N ILE A 10 -28.55 -1.79 -5.54
CA ILE A 10 -27.97 -0.71 -4.71
C ILE A 10 -28.45 -0.81 -3.26
N PHE A 11 -29.74 -1.09 -3.03
CA PHE A 11 -30.32 -1.21 -1.68
C PHE A 11 -29.78 -2.44 -0.93
N ILE A 12 -29.76 -3.62 -1.57
CA ILE A 12 -29.16 -4.83 -1.00
C ILE A 12 -27.67 -4.63 -0.75
N PHE A 13 -26.97 -3.94 -1.66
CA PHE A 13 -25.56 -3.62 -1.51
C PHE A 13 -25.33 -2.73 -0.28
N PHE A 14 -26.06 -1.63 -0.11
CA PHE A 14 -25.95 -0.74 1.06
C PHE A 14 -26.22 -1.45 2.41
N VAL A 15 -27.26 -2.28 2.46
CA VAL A 15 -27.62 -3.04 3.68
C VAL A 15 -26.56 -4.09 4.03
N SER A 16 -25.98 -4.75 3.02
CA SER A 16 -24.92 -5.76 3.20
C SER A 16 -23.56 -5.14 3.49
N PHE A 17 -23.28 -3.96 2.93
CA PHE A 17 -22.01 -3.23 3.10
C PHE A 17 -21.82 -2.75 4.54
N SER A 18 -22.91 -2.39 5.21
CA SER A 18 -22.91 -2.00 6.62
C SER A 18 -22.40 -3.15 7.51
N TYR A 19 -22.65 -4.40 7.10
CA TYR A 19 -22.21 -5.60 7.82
C TYR A 19 -20.75 -5.99 7.50
N VAL A 20 -20.29 -5.79 6.25
CA VAL A 20 -18.88 -6.04 5.86
C VAL A 20 -17.94 -4.97 6.45
N ILE A 21 -18.39 -3.72 6.59
CA ILE A 21 -17.68 -2.66 7.32
C ILE A 21 -17.54 -3.01 8.81
N ALA A 22 -18.50 -3.75 9.38
CA ALA A 22 -18.48 -4.13 10.79
C ALA A 22 -17.47 -5.25 11.16
N GLN A 23 -16.79 -5.90 10.19
CA GLN A 23 -15.85 -6.99 10.47
C GLN A 23 -14.48 -6.88 9.77
N SER A 24 -14.06 -5.68 9.38
CA SER A 24 -12.66 -5.44 8.99
C SER A 24 -11.73 -5.74 10.17
N ARG A 25 -11.10 -6.92 10.19
CA ARG A 25 -10.08 -7.29 11.19
C ARG A 25 -8.76 -6.63 10.79
N TYR A 26 -8.37 -5.61 11.53
CA TYR A 26 -7.03 -5.06 11.50
C TYR A 26 -6.12 -5.85 12.43
N ASP A 27 -4.91 -6.18 11.96
CA ASP A 27 -3.84 -6.70 12.80
C ASP A 27 -2.65 -5.73 12.66
N PHE A 28 -2.66 -4.69 13.51
CA PHE A 28 -1.51 -3.80 13.65
C PHE A 28 -0.49 -4.49 14.55
N LYS A 29 0.69 -4.78 13.99
CA LYS A 29 1.75 -5.45 14.73
C LYS A 29 2.64 -4.40 15.40
N GLY A 30 2.24 -3.99 16.60
CA GLY A 30 3.07 -3.16 17.47
C GLY A 30 4.42 -3.84 17.72
N LYS A 31 5.49 -3.28 17.17
CA LYS A 31 6.85 -3.71 17.47
C LYS A 31 7.51 -2.64 18.32
N SER A 32 7.88 -3.03 19.55
CA SER A 32 8.65 -2.31 20.58
C SER A 32 8.91 -0.83 20.26
N THR A 33 8.18 0.04 20.96
CA THR A 33 8.60 1.42 21.21
C THR A 33 10.02 1.39 21.78
N ASN A 34 10.95 2.14 21.21
CA ASN A 34 12.23 2.37 21.88
C ASN A 34 11.99 3.47 22.92
N ILE A 35 11.32 3.11 24.03
CA ILE A 35 11.30 3.94 25.22
C ILE A 35 12.69 3.82 25.83
N ARG A 36 13.57 4.75 25.45
CA ARG A 36 14.91 4.83 26.02
C ARG A 36 14.84 5.88 27.12
N GLU A 37 14.63 5.42 28.34
CA GLU A 37 14.84 6.21 29.55
C GLU A 37 16.28 6.76 29.49
N GLY A 38 16.40 8.08 29.51
CA GLY A 38 17.62 8.78 29.12
C GLY A 38 18.72 8.68 30.18
N ASP A 39 19.78 7.92 29.89
CA ASP A 39 21.08 8.18 30.48
C ASP A 39 21.84 9.22 29.63
N ARG A 40 22.19 10.35 30.23
CA ARG A 40 22.79 11.53 29.58
C ARG A 40 24.26 11.32 29.22
N SER A 41 24.57 10.31 28.41
CA SER A 41 25.92 10.13 27.86
C SER A 41 25.89 9.87 26.35
N PHE A 42 25.78 10.95 25.58
CA PHE A 42 26.11 10.95 24.16
C PHE A 42 27.64 10.78 24.01
N LYS A 43 28.15 9.55 24.13
CA LYS A 43 29.46 9.20 23.56
C LYS A 43 29.27 8.99 22.06
N GLN A 44 29.62 10.01 21.30
CA GLN A 44 29.74 9.97 19.86
C GLN A 44 30.74 8.88 19.45
N LYS A 45 30.25 7.67 19.16
CA LYS A 45 31.08 6.59 18.61
C LYS A 45 31.26 6.87 17.12
N LYS A 46 32.31 7.63 16.78
CA LYS A 46 32.85 7.68 15.41
C LYS A 46 33.06 6.23 14.95
N ARG A 47 32.31 5.79 13.93
CA ARG A 47 32.71 4.63 13.14
C ARG A 47 33.81 5.13 12.20
N THR A 48 35.05 4.76 12.52
CA THR A 48 36.14 4.72 11.54
C THR A 48 35.79 3.60 10.56
N TYR A 49 35.61 3.95 9.29
CA TYR A 49 35.59 2.96 8.21
C TYR A 49 37.05 2.64 7.90
N GLU A 50 37.49 1.43 8.26
CA GLU A 50 38.68 0.84 7.64
C GLU A 50 38.27 0.35 6.26
N GLU A 51 38.91 0.92 5.25
CA GLU A 51 38.77 0.57 3.85
C GLU A 51 39.63 -0.68 3.60
N GLU A 52 39.03 -1.88 3.68
CA GLU A 52 39.63 -3.09 3.12
C GLU A 52 39.36 -3.11 1.60
N GLU A 53 40.36 -2.72 0.81
CA GLU A 53 40.42 -3.02 -0.62
C GLU A 53 40.47 -4.54 -0.83
N ARG A 54 39.31 -5.17 -1.06
CA ARG A 54 39.27 -6.49 -1.69
C ARG A 54 39.36 -6.36 -3.20
N ILE A 55 40.57 -6.60 -3.72
CA ILE A 55 40.82 -6.83 -5.14
C ILE A 55 39.95 -8.02 -5.59
N TYR A 56 38.91 -7.74 -6.35
CA TYR A 56 38.15 -8.75 -7.08
C TYR A 56 38.91 -9.09 -8.36
N GLU A 57 39.60 -10.24 -8.40
CA GLU A 57 40.03 -10.83 -9.67
C GLU A 57 38.82 -11.50 -10.34
N PRO A 58 38.41 -11.07 -11.55
CA PRO A 58 37.41 -11.81 -12.30
C PRO A 58 38.01 -13.13 -12.80
N VAL A 59 37.48 -14.25 -12.32
CA VAL A 59 37.77 -15.56 -12.92
C VAL A 59 37.06 -15.62 -14.27
N TYR A 60 37.80 -15.36 -15.35
CA TYR A 60 37.33 -15.59 -16.71
C TYR A 60 37.25 -17.10 -16.98
N ALA A 61 36.03 -17.60 -17.19
CA ALA A 61 35.86 -18.91 -17.82
C ALA A 61 36.29 -18.80 -19.31
N PRO A 62 37.15 -19.70 -19.83
CA PRO A 62 37.55 -19.63 -21.23
C PRO A 62 36.36 -19.90 -22.15
N PHE A 63 36.09 -18.94 -23.03
CA PHE A 63 35.07 -19.04 -24.06
C PHE A 63 35.47 -20.09 -25.12
N ASN A 64 34.87 -21.27 -25.05
CA ASN A 64 35.13 -22.36 -26.01
C ASN A 64 34.32 -22.14 -27.30
N LYS A 65 35.00 -21.71 -28.37
CA LYS A 65 34.42 -21.38 -29.68
C LYS A 65 33.95 -22.60 -30.50
N ASN A 66 34.16 -23.84 -30.02
CA ASN A 66 33.98 -25.05 -30.83
C ASN A 66 32.69 -25.85 -30.56
N LYS A 67 31.63 -25.22 -30.03
CA LYS A 67 30.35 -25.90 -29.76
C LYS A 67 29.15 -25.29 -30.46
N PHE A 68 29.30 -24.91 -31.73
CA PHE A 68 28.16 -24.64 -32.60
C PHE A 68 27.66 -25.95 -33.23
N PRO A 69 26.38 -26.33 -33.09
CA PRO A 69 25.82 -27.43 -33.85
C PRO A 69 25.85 -27.09 -35.35
N LYS A 70 26.26 -28.07 -36.17
CA LYS A 70 26.31 -27.97 -37.63
C LYS A 70 24.93 -27.56 -38.20
N LYS A 71 24.93 -26.66 -39.18
CA LYS A 71 23.76 -26.29 -40.01
C LYS A 71 23.02 -27.54 -40.48
N THR A 72 21.81 -27.74 -40.00
CA THR A 72 20.83 -28.61 -40.64
C THR A 72 20.12 -27.81 -41.73
N THR A 73 20.07 -28.39 -42.93
CA THR A 73 19.33 -27.88 -44.08
C THR A 73 17.85 -27.79 -43.73
N TYR A 74 17.29 -26.58 -43.72
CA TYR A 74 15.85 -26.37 -43.56
C TYR A 74 15.11 -26.95 -44.77
N GLN A 75 14.42 -28.08 -44.56
CA GLN A 75 13.33 -28.46 -45.44
C GLN A 75 12.17 -27.48 -45.23
N LYS A 76 11.68 -26.92 -46.33
CA LYS A 76 10.55 -25.98 -46.40
C LYS A 76 9.28 -26.65 -45.91
N GLN A 77 8.97 -26.51 -44.61
CA GLN A 77 7.68 -26.90 -44.06
C GLN A 77 6.61 -25.92 -44.56
N ARG A 78 5.47 -26.48 -45.00
CA ARG A 78 4.30 -25.74 -45.47
C ARG A 78 3.78 -24.81 -44.35
N PRO A 79 3.23 -23.63 -44.66
CA PRO A 79 2.79 -22.70 -43.63
C PRO A 79 1.67 -23.33 -42.81
N TYR A 80 1.93 -23.53 -41.52
CA TYR A 80 0.90 -23.78 -40.52
C TYR A 80 0.03 -22.51 -40.48
N GLN A 81 -1.22 -22.60 -40.95
CA GLN A 81 -2.25 -21.60 -40.69
C GLN A 81 -2.47 -21.58 -39.18
N SER A 82 -1.80 -20.66 -38.48
CA SER A 82 -2.14 -20.36 -37.11
C SER A 82 -3.54 -19.77 -37.11
N GLU A 83 -4.49 -20.47 -36.49
CA GLU A 83 -5.79 -19.92 -36.15
C GLU A 83 -5.60 -18.53 -35.53
N ASP A 84 -6.40 -17.57 -36.01
CA ASP A 84 -6.43 -16.21 -35.51
C ASP A 84 -6.47 -16.21 -33.99
N ARG A 85 -5.32 -15.93 -33.35
CA ARG A 85 -5.30 -15.41 -32.00
C ARG A 85 -6.06 -14.10 -32.09
N ARG A 86 -7.35 -14.14 -31.79
CA ARG A 86 -8.13 -12.95 -31.45
C ARG A 86 -7.41 -12.33 -30.26
N LEU A 87 -6.44 -11.45 -30.54
CA LEU A 87 -6.06 -10.40 -29.63
C LEU A 87 -7.36 -9.65 -29.39
N THR A 88 -8.01 -9.92 -28.25
CA THR A 88 -9.01 -9.03 -27.72
C THR A 88 -8.32 -7.68 -27.60
N LYS A 89 -8.62 -6.80 -28.54
CA LYS A 89 -8.10 -5.45 -28.62
C LYS A 89 -8.46 -4.79 -27.29
N SER A 90 -7.49 -4.67 -26.39
CA SER A 90 -7.67 -3.97 -25.11
C SER A 90 -8.13 -2.55 -25.45
N THR A 91 -9.39 -2.25 -25.19
CA THR A 91 -9.91 -0.91 -25.33
C THR A 91 -9.25 -0.05 -24.27
N LYS A 92 -8.48 0.95 -24.71
CA LYS A 92 -7.88 1.93 -23.80
C LYS A 92 -9.01 2.64 -23.07
N LYS A 93 -9.15 2.35 -21.78
CA LYS A 93 -10.15 2.95 -20.90
C LYS A 93 -9.47 3.81 -19.85
N ILE A 94 -10.14 4.89 -19.49
CA ILE A 94 -9.81 5.71 -18.33
C ILE A 94 -10.71 5.27 -17.19
N ARG A 95 -10.15 5.09 -15.99
CA ARG A 95 -10.91 4.77 -14.78
C ARG A 95 -10.62 5.78 -13.69
N PHE A 96 -11.68 6.22 -13.02
CA PHE A 96 -11.60 6.94 -11.76
C PHE A 96 -12.09 6.01 -10.67
N ARG A 97 -11.33 5.87 -9.59
CA ARG A 97 -11.70 4.98 -8.48
C ARG A 97 -11.61 5.72 -7.15
N TYR A 98 -12.54 5.37 -6.29
CA TYR A 98 -12.64 5.81 -4.92
C TYR A 98 -12.75 4.59 -4.01
N LEU A 99 -11.85 4.48 -3.03
CA LEU A 99 -11.88 3.44 -2.01
C LEU A 99 -12.00 4.08 -0.63
N SER A 100 -12.81 3.46 0.22
CA SER A 100 -12.96 3.80 1.63
C SER A 100 -12.89 2.53 2.46
N GLY A 101 -12.09 2.57 3.52
CA GLY A 101 -12.00 1.50 4.51
C GLY A 101 -11.97 2.11 5.89
N THR A 102 -12.78 1.57 6.80
CA THR A 102 -12.77 1.93 8.22
C THR A 102 -12.71 0.67 9.06
N TYR A 103 -12.21 0.82 10.27
CA TYR A 103 -12.29 -0.20 11.31
C TYR A 103 -12.26 0.46 12.67
N LYS A 104 -12.85 -0.21 13.65
CA LYS A 104 -12.91 0.25 15.02
C LYS A 104 -12.99 -0.96 15.95
N ASN A 105 -12.14 -0.96 16.96
CA ASN A 105 -12.21 -1.83 18.12
C ASN A 105 -11.97 -1.00 19.39
N ASP A 106 -11.93 -1.63 20.56
CA ASP A 106 -11.85 -0.93 21.84
C ASP A 106 -10.54 -0.15 22.04
N TYR A 107 -9.47 -0.53 21.34
CA TYR A 107 -8.14 0.06 21.48
C TYR A 107 -7.67 0.83 20.25
N GLN A 108 -8.30 0.60 19.10
CA GLN A 108 -7.82 1.05 17.80
C GLN A 108 -8.97 1.46 16.90
N GLU A 109 -8.80 2.60 16.25
CA GLU A 109 -9.68 3.08 15.20
C GLU A 109 -8.83 3.55 14.04
N GLY A 110 -9.23 3.23 12.81
CA GLY A 110 -8.56 3.81 11.66
C GLY A 110 -9.45 3.87 10.45
N SER A 111 -9.10 4.82 9.59
CA SER A 111 -9.79 5.06 8.34
C SER A 111 -8.77 5.36 7.25
N ARG A 112 -9.05 4.87 6.04
CA ARG A 112 -8.32 5.24 4.85
C ARG A 112 -9.28 5.59 3.74
N LEU A 113 -8.90 6.61 3.02
CA LEU A 113 -9.62 7.09 1.87
C LEU A 113 -8.62 7.24 0.73
N THR A 114 -8.92 6.65 -0.43
CA THR A 114 -8.03 6.64 -1.59
C THR A 114 -8.78 7.07 -2.83
N TYR A 115 -8.17 7.97 -3.60
CA TYR A 115 -8.61 8.33 -4.95
C TYR A 115 -7.54 7.92 -5.96
N SER A 116 -7.92 7.37 -7.11
CA SER A 116 -6.97 7.05 -8.18
C SER A 116 -7.53 7.28 -9.57
N ILE A 117 -6.65 7.66 -10.48
CA ILE A 117 -6.89 7.74 -11.92
C ILE A 117 -6.05 6.67 -12.59
N ILE A 118 -6.67 5.88 -13.47
CA ILE A 118 -6.02 4.80 -14.22
C ILE A 118 -6.23 5.05 -15.70
N TRP A 119 -5.16 4.93 -16.47
CA TRP A 119 -5.17 5.06 -17.91
C TRP A 119 -4.35 3.94 -18.54
N ASP A 120 -4.98 3.16 -19.42
CA ASP A 120 -4.32 2.04 -20.12
C ASP A 120 -3.63 1.04 -19.15
N GLY A 121 -4.29 0.80 -18.01
CA GLY A 121 -3.81 -0.06 -16.92
C GLY A 121 -2.93 0.66 -15.89
N ALA A 122 -2.12 1.66 -16.28
CA ALA A 122 -1.27 2.39 -15.35
C ALA A 122 -2.09 3.37 -14.50
N GLY A 123 -1.87 3.38 -13.19
CA GLY A 123 -2.62 4.19 -12.24
C GLY A 123 -1.74 5.01 -11.31
N ILE A 124 -2.23 6.21 -10.98
CA ILE A 124 -1.71 7.07 -9.92
C ILE A 124 -2.85 7.41 -8.97
N GLY A 125 -2.55 7.46 -7.68
CA GLY A 125 -3.55 7.79 -6.67
C GLY A 125 -2.96 8.55 -5.49
N GLN A 126 -3.84 9.02 -4.63
CA GLN A 126 -3.50 9.60 -3.34
C GLN A 126 -4.40 8.98 -2.28
N SER A 127 -3.78 8.71 -1.13
CA SER A 127 -4.45 8.15 0.03
C SER A 127 -4.29 9.07 1.23
N ALA A 128 -5.35 9.26 1.99
CA ALA A 128 -5.34 9.85 3.33
C ALA A 128 -5.67 8.76 4.35
N PHE A 129 -4.87 8.65 5.40
CA PHE A 129 -5.03 7.68 6.47
C PHE A 129 -5.13 8.41 7.81
N LYS A 130 -6.04 7.96 8.67
CA LYS A 130 -6.17 8.37 10.07
C LYS A 130 -6.14 7.13 10.94
N TYR A 131 -5.45 7.22 12.07
CA TYR A 131 -5.35 6.13 13.02
C TYR A 131 -5.27 6.65 14.44
N LYS A 132 -6.00 5.99 15.33
CA LYS A 132 -5.99 6.21 16.76
C LYS A 132 -5.72 4.87 17.44
N THR A 133 -4.79 4.83 18.38
CA THR A 133 -4.53 3.64 19.20
C THR A 133 -4.24 4.00 20.64
N ILE A 134 -4.61 3.12 21.56
CA ILE A 134 -4.22 3.19 22.98
C ILE A 134 -3.11 2.15 23.20
N LEU A 135 -1.97 2.58 23.72
CA LEU A 135 -0.81 1.74 24.04
C LEU A 135 -0.11 2.29 25.28
N ASP A 136 0.19 1.42 26.25
CA ASP A 136 0.94 1.75 27.47
C ASP A 136 0.45 3.03 28.16
N ASP A 137 -0.86 3.12 28.41
CA ASP A 137 -1.51 4.25 29.08
C ASP A 137 -1.31 5.61 28.38
N ALA A 138 -1.13 5.56 27.05
CA ALA A 138 -1.10 6.72 26.18
C ALA A 138 -2.00 6.52 24.95
N THR A 139 -2.68 7.59 24.55
CA THR A 139 -3.46 7.67 23.32
C THR A 139 -2.60 8.27 22.22
N TYR A 140 -2.45 7.54 21.11
CA TYR A 140 -1.75 7.99 19.92
C TYR A 140 -2.78 8.28 18.83
N GLU A 141 -2.78 9.51 18.32
CA GLU A 141 -3.58 9.95 17.18
C GLU A 141 -2.63 10.36 16.06
N LEU A 142 -2.82 9.80 14.87
CA LEU A 142 -1.98 10.11 13.73
C LEU A 142 -2.75 10.16 12.43
N GLU A 143 -2.23 10.98 11.52
CA GLU A 143 -2.71 11.07 10.15
C GLU A 143 -1.52 11.06 9.20
N HIS A 144 -1.67 10.44 8.03
CA HIS A 144 -0.67 10.58 6.97
C HIS A 144 -1.29 10.57 5.58
N LYS A 145 -0.56 11.16 4.64
CA LYS A 145 -0.86 11.16 3.21
C LYS A 145 0.16 10.34 2.46
N SER A 146 -0.30 9.61 1.46
CA SER A 146 0.57 8.82 0.58
C SER A 146 0.22 9.01 -0.89
N LEU A 147 1.25 8.87 -1.71
CA LEU A 147 1.15 8.76 -3.16
C LEU A 147 1.13 7.28 -3.53
N ASP A 148 0.18 6.91 -4.40
CA ASP A 148 -0.03 5.54 -4.84
C ASP A 148 0.31 5.40 -6.32
N VAL A 149 1.00 4.32 -6.67
CA VAL A 149 1.24 3.91 -8.06
C VAL A 149 0.76 2.47 -8.24
N ALA A 150 0.11 2.18 -9.36
CA ALA A 150 -0.52 0.88 -9.57
C ALA A 150 -0.57 0.48 -11.04
N TYR A 151 -0.84 -0.81 -11.25
CA TYR A 151 -1.18 -1.36 -12.56
C TYR A 151 -2.44 -2.23 -12.45
N THR A 152 -3.37 -2.03 -13.38
CA THR A 152 -4.67 -2.70 -13.47
C THR A 152 -4.70 -3.61 -14.68
N PHE A 153 -4.97 -4.88 -14.43
CA PHE A 153 -5.20 -5.91 -15.44
C PHE A 153 -6.70 -6.13 -15.64
N GLY A 154 -7.07 -6.58 -16.85
CA GLY A 154 -8.45 -6.89 -17.19
C GLY A 154 -9.25 -5.67 -17.63
N ASP A 155 -10.48 -5.91 -18.07
CA ASP A 155 -11.37 -4.86 -18.56
C ASP A 155 -12.67 -4.80 -17.76
N GLU A 156 -13.54 -5.82 -17.88
CA GLU A 156 -14.79 -5.92 -17.11
C GLU A 156 -14.57 -6.43 -15.68
N TYR A 157 -13.67 -7.40 -15.54
CA TYR A 157 -13.18 -7.88 -14.24
C TYR A 157 -11.74 -7.42 -14.12
N THR A 158 -11.49 -6.55 -13.15
CA THR A 158 -10.19 -5.92 -12.99
C THR A 158 -9.46 -6.47 -11.78
N LEU A 159 -8.14 -6.61 -11.92
CA LEU A 159 -7.24 -6.92 -10.83
C LEU A 159 -6.14 -5.87 -10.82
N THR A 160 -5.97 -5.19 -9.70
CA THR A 160 -5.01 -4.10 -9.54
C THR A 160 -4.01 -4.45 -8.48
N PHE A 161 -2.73 -4.15 -8.73
CA PHE A 161 -1.69 -4.18 -7.71
C PHE A 161 -0.99 -2.82 -7.68
N GLY A 162 -0.66 -2.35 -6.48
CA GLY A 162 0.03 -1.08 -6.33
C GLY A 162 0.85 -0.97 -5.06
N SER A 163 1.62 0.10 -5.01
CA SER A 163 2.47 0.49 -3.88
C SER A 163 2.21 1.94 -3.49
N SER A 164 2.39 2.24 -2.21
CA SER A 164 2.20 3.56 -1.61
C SER A 164 3.50 4.07 -1.02
N ALA A 165 3.77 5.37 -1.17
CA ALA A 165 4.85 6.08 -0.46
C ALA A 165 4.26 7.19 0.39
N ILE A 166 4.55 7.18 1.70
CA ILE A 166 4.11 8.23 2.63
C ILE A 166 5.02 9.44 2.48
N TYR A 167 4.43 10.63 2.33
CA TYR A 167 5.17 11.87 2.11
C TYR A 167 4.87 12.98 3.12
N SER A 168 3.85 12.83 3.95
CA SER A 168 3.43 13.81 4.95
C SER A 168 2.56 13.15 6.01
N GLY A 169 2.62 13.63 7.25
CA GLY A 169 1.77 13.17 8.32
C GLY A 169 2.03 13.89 9.64
N THR A 170 1.15 13.65 10.60
CA THR A 170 1.18 14.22 11.95
C THR A 170 0.93 13.11 12.96
N LEU A 171 1.60 13.20 14.10
CA LEU A 171 1.41 12.36 15.27
C LEU A 171 1.21 13.26 16.48
N THR A 172 0.20 12.93 17.28
CA THR A 172 0.00 13.47 18.63
C THR A 172 -0.17 12.28 19.57
N ALA A 173 0.65 12.20 20.62
CA ALA A 173 0.47 11.24 21.70
C ALA A 173 0.15 11.98 22.99
N THR A 174 -0.89 11.53 23.68
CA THR A 174 -1.35 12.08 24.97
C THR A 174 -1.25 10.98 26.02
N THR A 175 -0.43 11.21 27.04
CA THR A 175 -0.32 10.32 28.20
C THR A 175 -1.49 10.55 29.17
N ASP A 176 -1.71 9.63 30.10
CA ASP A 176 -2.69 9.79 31.19
C ASP A 176 -2.39 11.00 32.11
N GLU A 177 -1.12 11.42 32.20
CA GLU A 177 -0.70 12.63 32.93
C GLU A 177 -0.97 13.93 32.14
N ASN A 178 -1.56 13.83 30.95
CA ASN A 178 -1.82 14.89 29.97
C ASN A 178 -0.55 15.51 29.34
N ASP A 179 0.60 14.84 29.44
CA ASP A 179 1.76 15.20 28.62
C ASP A 179 1.45 14.94 27.14
N ILE A 180 1.78 15.93 26.31
CA ILE A 180 1.55 15.92 24.86
C ILE A 180 2.88 15.78 24.16
N TYR A 181 2.94 14.83 23.22
CA TYR A 181 4.09 14.58 22.35
C TYR A 181 3.65 14.71 20.90
N GLU A 182 4.40 15.46 20.10
CA GLU A 182 4.04 15.74 18.72
C GLU A 182 5.17 15.42 17.75
N SER A 183 4.81 15.05 16.51
CA SER A 183 5.78 14.92 15.43
C SER A 183 5.11 15.13 14.07
N SER A 184 5.83 15.79 13.15
CA SER A 184 5.45 15.89 11.74
C SER A 184 6.40 15.12 10.80
N SER A 185 7.39 14.43 11.35
CA SER A 185 8.43 13.74 10.60
C SER A 185 8.06 12.27 10.43
N VAL A 186 7.51 11.93 9.26
CA VAL A 186 7.01 10.59 8.96
C VAL A 186 7.66 10.00 7.72
N THR A 187 7.96 8.70 7.81
CA THR A 187 8.33 7.90 6.65
C THR A 187 7.55 6.60 6.66
N GLY A 188 7.29 6.05 5.48
CA GLY A 188 6.64 4.75 5.38
C GLY A 188 6.21 4.41 3.98
N TYR A 189 5.68 3.20 3.86
CA TYR A 189 5.29 2.61 2.58
C TYR A 189 4.09 1.68 2.76
N GLY A 190 3.45 1.34 1.66
CA GLY A 190 2.36 0.38 1.63
C GLY A 190 2.29 -0.38 0.32
N TYR A 191 1.45 -1.39 0.30
CA TYR A 191 1.06 -2.08 -0.92
C TYR A 191 -0.42 -2.42 -0.85
N PHE A 192 -1.05 -2.56 -2.01
CA PHE A 192 -2.47 -2.85 -2.08
C PHE A 192 -2.82 -3.70 -3.29
N SER A 193 -3.93 -4.41 -3.16
CA SER A 193 -4.61 -5.07 -4.28
C SER A 193 -6.07 -4.64 -4.33
N VAL A 194 -6.62 -4.55 -5.54
CA VAL A 194 -8.04 -4.22 -5.77
C VAL A 194 -8.62 -5.17 -6.80
N ILE A 195 -9.75 -5.77 -6.46
CA ILE A 195 -10.61 -6.49 -7.40
C ILE A 195 -11.76 -5.57 -7.77
N GLY A 196 -11.99 -5.38 -9.06
CA GLY A 196 -13.07 -4.56 -9.59
C GLY A 196 -14.00 -5.33 -10.50
N ILE A 197 -15.29 -4.99 -10.48
CA ILE A 197 -16.31 -5.54 -11.38
C ILE A 197 -17.06 -4.38 -12.03
N GLU A 198 -16.94 -4.25 -13.34
CA GLU A 198 -17.56 -3.21 -14.16
C GLU A 198 -18.98 -3.60 -14.58
N PHE A 199 -19.93 -2.67 -14.45
CA PHE A 199 -21.31 -2.78 -14.92
C PHE A 199 -21.71 -1.49 -15.64
N GLY A 200 -21.58 -1.50 -16.97
CA GLY A 200 -21.73 -0.28 -17.77
C GLY A 200 -20.56 0.67 -17.50
N ILE A 201 -20.84 1.92 -17.12
CA ILE A 201 -19.80 2.89 -16.76
C ILE A 201 -19.36 2.79 -15.29
N PHE A 202 -20.03 1.99 -14.46
CA PHE A 202 -19.75 1.90 -13.02
C PHE A 202 -18.85 0.71 -12.72
N GLU A 203 -18.04 0.81 -11.66
CA GLU A 203 -17.20 -0.29 -11.17
C GLU A 203 -17.42 -0.46 -9.66
N ILE A 204 -17.59 -1.69 -9.18
CA ILE A 204 -17.62 -2.03 -7.76
C ILE A 204 -16.24 -2.55 -7.36
N LEU A 205 -15.69 -2.08 -6.24
CA LEU A 205 -14.32 -2.36 -5.83
C LEU A 205 -14.24 -3.03 -4.45
N PHE A 206 -13.35 -4.01 -4.34
CA PHE A 206 -12.92 -4.62 -3.08
C PHE A 206 -11.40 -4.57 -3.01
N ALA A 207 -10.85 -4.08 -1.91
CA ALA A 207 -9.43 -3.84 -1.77
C ALA A 207 -8.87 -4.45 -0.48
N TYR A 208 -7.62 -4.88 -0.57
CA TYR A 208 -6.76 -5.19 0.55
C TYR A 208 -5.57 -4.23 0.53
N GLN A 209 -5.22 -3.65 1.67
CA GLN A 209 -4.20 -2.63 1.79
C GLN A 209 -3.32 -2.90 3.01
N TYR A 210 -2.01 -2.85 2.84
CA TYR A 210 -1.03 -2.87 3.92
C TYR A 210 -0.33 -1.52 4.01
N VAL A 211 0.00 -1.09 5.23
CA VAL A 211 0.82 0.09 5.48
C VAL A 211 1.80 -0.17 6.61
N ARG A 212 2.99 0.43 6.50
CA ARG A 212 3.98 0.56 7.57
C ARG A 212 4.46 2.00 7.62
N PHE A 213 4.53 2.57 8.82
CA PHE A 213 4.98 3.93 9.02
C PHE A 213 5.84 4.07 10.28
N SER A 214 6.63 5.14 10.31
CA SER A 214 7.51 5.52 11.41
C SER A 214 7.49 7.04 11.56
N PHE A 215 7.05 7.50 12.72
CA PHE A 215 7.23 8.88 13.17
C PHE A 215 8.51 8.98 14.00
N VAL A 216 9.29 10.02 13.76
CA VAL A 216 10.55 10.35 14.43
C VAL A 216 10.52 11.83 14.83
N GLU A 217 11.56 12.31 15.50
CA GLU A 217 11.64 13.73 15.92
C GLU A 217 10.40 14.12 16.74
N ILE A 218 10.11 13.27 17.73
CA ILE A 218 8.98 13.47 18.62
C ILE A 218 9.40 14.45 19.70
N GLU A 219 8.67 15.55 19.80
CA GLU A 219 8.95 16.67 20.69
C GLU A 219 7.83 16.78 21.75
N SER A 220 8.17 17.30 22.91
CA SER A 220 7.22 17.60 23.98
C SER A 220 7.68 18.84 24.74
N ASP A 221 6.73 19.67 25.15
CA ASP A 221 6.97 20.79 26.07
C ASP A 221 7.05 20.32 27.53
N SER A 222 6.76 19.05 27.81
CA SER A 222 6.83 18.47 29.15
C SER A 222 8.27 18.19 29.58
N THR A 223 8.47 18.13 30.90
CA THR A 223 9.76 17.75 31.51
C THR A 223 9.92 16.23 31.67
N SER A 224 8.93 15.45 31.23
CA SER A 224 8.87 14.00 31.34
C SER A 224 9.66 13.26 30.25
N ALA A 225 9.54 11.94 30.22
CA ALA A 225 10.44 11.02 29.50
C ALA A 225 10.49 11.26 27.98
N TYR A 226 11.69 11.12 27.41
CA TYR A 226 11.91 11.29 25.97
C TYR A 226 11.34 10.12 25.15
N MET A 227 10.49 10.42 24.15
CA MET A 227 10.00 9.44 23.18
C MET A 227 10.80 9.52 21.88
N ALA A 228 11.52 8.45 21.51
CA ALA A 228 12.43 8.49 20.37
C ALA A 228 11.74 8.32 19.00
N SER A 229 10.75 7.44 18.91
CA SER A 229 10.02 7.15 17.66
C SER A 229 8.76 6.34 17.92
N PHE A 230 7.73 6.53 17.11
CA PHE A 230 6.54 5.69 17.05
C PHE A 230 6.49 4.93 15.72
N LYS A 231 6.33 3.61 15.76
CA LYS A 231 6.37 2.74 14.59
C LYS A 231 5.23 1.75 14.63
N ASP A 232 4.51 1.65 13.53
CA ASP A 232 3.48 0.64 13.42
C ASP A 232 3.25 0.16 11.98
N SER A 233 2.57 -0.97 11.84
CA SER A 233 2.16 -1.50 10.54
C SER A 233 0.96 -2.41 10.63
N GLY A 234 0.05 -2.34 9.65
CA GLY A 234 -1.19 -3.08 9.69
C GLY A 234 -1.83 -3.23 8.32
N ASN A 235 -2.83 -4.11 8.28
CA ASN A 235 -3.56 -4.48 7.08
C ASN A 235 -5.03 -4.11 7.20
N GLN A 236 -5.65 -3.75 6.08
CA GLN A 236 -7.06 -3.38 6.05
C GLN A 236 -7.77 -3.84 4.79
N TYR A 237 -9.07 -4.04 4.96
CA TYR A 237 -9.98 -4.17 3.85
C TYR A 237 -10.66 -2.84 3.58
N ALA A 238 -10.79 -2.51 2.31
CA ALA A 238 -11.51 -1.34 1.84
C ALA A 238 -12.44 -1.75 0.72
N THR A 239 -13.40 -0.89 0.45
CA THR A 239 -14.39 -1.11 -0.58
C THR A 239 -14.66 0.21 -1.28
N GLY A 240 -15.24 0.16 -2.47
CA GLY A 240 -15.37 1.40 -3.21
C GLY A 240 -16.13 1.30 -4.51
N ILE A 241 -16.09 2.41 -5.22
CA ILE A 241 -16.75 2.59 -6.50
C ILE A 241 -15.77 3.19 -7.50
N GLY A 242 -15.98 2.89 -8.77
CA GLY A 242 -15.27 3.51 -9.87
C GLY A 242 -16.19 3.86 -11.03
N ILE A 243 -15.64 4.63 -11.95
CA ILE A 243 -16.25 4.93 -13.24
C ILE A 243 -15.23 4.63 -14.34
N ALA A 244 -15.63 3.91 -15.38
CA ALA A 244 -14.80 3.49 -16.51
C ALA A 244 -15.42 3.93 -17.85
N PHE A 245 -14.61 4.48 -18.75
CA PHE A 245 -15.03 4.88 -20.11
C PHE A 245 -13.87 4.96 -21.11
#